data_AF-W1UQ77-F1
#
_entry.id   AF-W1UQ77-F1
#
_cell.length_a   1.000
_cell.length_b   1.000
_cell.length_c   1.000
_cell.angle_alpha   90.00
_cell.angle_beta   90.00
_cell.angle_gamma   90.00
#
_symmetry.space_group_name_H-M   'P 1'
#
loop_
_entity.id
_entity.type
_entity.pdbx_description
1 polymer ?
#
loop_
_entity_poly.entity_id
_entity_poly.type
_entity_poly.pdbx_seq_one_letter_code
_entity_poly.pdbx_strand_id
1 'polypeptide(L)'
;MIAEFIDGLQKFHFLQNALITAIVIGVVAGAVGCFIILRGMSLMGDAISHAVLPGVALSFILGLDFFIGAIVFGLLAAIIITYIKGNSIIKSDTAIGITFSSFLALGIILISVAKSSTDLFHILFGNILAVQDTDMFITMGVGAAIL
;
A
#
# COMPACT_ATOMS: atom_id res chain seq x y z
N MET A 1 -1.14 21.18 25.70
CA MET A 1 -0.91 20.60 24.36
C MET A 1 -0.33 19.18 24.43
N ILE A 2 0.90 18.95 24.90
CA ILE A 2 1.46 17.57 25.02
C ILE A 2 0.74 16.72 26.07
N ALA A 3 0.34 17.30 27.20
CA ALA A 3 -0.42 16.59 28.24
C ALA A 3 -1.83 16.18 27.78
N GLU A 4 -2.49 16.99 26.95
CA GLU A 4 -3.80 16.65 26.37
C GLU A 4 -3.70 15.57 25.29
N PHE A 5 -2.60 15.55 24.53
CA PHE A 5 -2.32 14.47 23.59
C PHE A 5 -2.08 13.12 24.31
N ILE A 6 -1.38 13.14 25.45
CA ILE A 6 -1.13 11.95 26.26
C ILE A 6 -2.43 11.45 26.94
N ASP A 7 -3.28 12.35 27.44
CA ASP A 7 -4.60 11.98 27.98
C ASP A 7 -5.54 11.43 26.89
N GLY A 8 -5.49 12.02 25.68
CA GLY A 8 -6.20 11.52 24.50
C GLY A 8 -5.73 10.13 24.08
N LEU A 9 -4.42 9.86 24.12
CA LEU A 9 -3.86 8.53 23.86
C LEU A 9 -4.34 7.49 24.87
N GLN A 10 -4.53 7.84 26.14
CA GLN A 10 -5.03 6.88 27.13
C GLN A 10 -6.54 6.63 27.05
N LYS A 11 -7.33 7.59 26.58
CA LYS A 11 -8.80 7.47 26.51
C LYS A 11 -9.33 6.90 25.20
N PHE A 12 -8.65 7.15 24.08
CA PHE A 12 -9.15 6.76 22.76
C PHE A 12 -8.45 5.52 22.21
N HIS A 13 -9.19 4.40 22.18
CA HIS A 13 -8.70 3.13 21.65
C HIS A 13 -8.24 3.25 20.18
N PHE A 14 -8.96 4.03 19.35
CA PHE A 14 -8.57 4.27 17.95
C PHE A 14 -7.20 4.94 17.83
N LEU A 15 -6.82 5.80 18.79
CA LEU A 15 -5.56 6.52 18.76
C LEU A 15 -4.40 5.62 19.21
N GLN A 16 -4.66 4.70 20.13
CA GLN A 16 -3.71 3.64 20.51
C GLN A 16 -3.45 2.69 19.34
N ASN A 17 -4.50 2.22 18.68
CA ASN A 17 -4.39 1.33 17.53
C ASN A 17 -3.64 2.01 16.38
N ALA A 18 -3.96 3.27 16.10
CA ALA A 18 -3.25 4.07 15.10
C ALA A 18 -1.75 4.18 15.44
N LEU A 19 -1.40 4.46 16.70
CA LEU A 19 -0.02 4.60 17.14
C LEU A 19 0.76 3.28 17.04
N ILE A 20 0.20 2.18 17.55
CA ILE A 20 0.84 0.86 17.52
C ILE A 20 1.05 0.42 16.07
N THR A 21 0.00 0.54 15.25
CA THR A 21 0.06 0.17 13.83
C THR A 21 1.10 1.02 13.08
N ALA A 22 1.19 2.32 13.35
CA ALA A 22 2.20 3.20 12.75
C ALA A 22 3.63 2.78 13.12
N ILE A 23 3.88 2.42 14.39
CA ILE A 23 5.20 1.96 14.84
C ILE A 23 5.57 0.66 14.13
N VAL A 24 4.66 -0.32 14.08
CA VAL A 24 4.89 -1.61 13.41
C VAL A 24 5.19 -1.40 11.91
N ILE A 25 4.37 -0.61 11.21
CA ILE A 25 4.58 -0.30 9.79
C ILE A 25 5.92 0.41 9.59
N GLY A 26 6.29 1.34 10.46
CA GLY A 26 7.57 2.06 10.39
C GLY A 26 8.78 1.13 10.51
N VAL A 27 8.75 0.17 11.44
CA VAL A 27 9.84 -0.81 11.62
C VAL A 27 9.94 -1.74 10.39
N VAL A 28 8.80 -2.28 9.92
CA VAL A 28 8.76 -3.16 8.75
C VAL A 28 9.23 -2.44 7.49
N ALA A 29 8.70 -1.24 7.23
CA ALA A 29 9.07 -0.44 6.06
C ALA A 29 10.55 -0.02 6.09
N GLY A 30 11.09 0.30 7.26
CA GLY A 30 12.52 0.57 7.44
C GLY A 30 13.39 -0.64 7.10
N ALA A 31 13.07 -1.81 7.67
CA ALA A 31 13.83 -3.05 7.44
C ALA A 31 13.78 -3.49 5.97
N VAL A 32 12.57 -3.55 5.39
CA VAL A 32 12.35 -3.94 3.99
C VAL A 32 12.96 -2.89 3.05
N GLY A 33 12.83 -1.60 3.35
CA GLY A 33 13.41 -0.51 2.57
C GLY A 33 14.93 -0.60 2.48
N CYS A 34 15.61 -0.83 3.61
CA CYS A 34 17.06 -1.06 3.64
C CYS A 34 17.46 -2.24 2.73
N PHE A 35 16.72 -3.35 2.79
CA PHE A 35 16.98 -4.52 1.94
C PHE A 35 16.79 -4.24 0.44
N ILE A 36 15.71 -3.53 0.08
CA ILE A 36 15.41 -3.17 -1.31
C ILE A 36 16.49 -2.24 -1.89
N ILE A 37 16.95 -1.25 -1.12
CA ILE A 37 18.00 -0.31 -1.54
C ILE A 37 19.32 -1.04 -1.76
N LEU A 38 19.73 -1.92 -0.83
CA LEU A 38 20.96 -2.71 -0.95
C LEU A 38 20.95 -3.61 -2.18
N ARG A 39 19.78 -4.08 -2.61
CA ARG A 39 19.60 -4.90 -3.81
C ARG A 39 19.56 -4.08 -5.11
N GLY A 40 19.69 -2.76 -5.04
CA GLY A 40 19.64 -1.87 -6.20
C GLY A 40 18.26 -1.79 -6.84
N MET A 41 17.20 -2.14 -6.11
CA MET A 41 15.82 -2.15 -6.60
C MET A 41 14.98 -1.03 -5.98
N SER A 42 15.57 0.13 -5.69
CA SER A 42 14.90 1.26 -5.01
C SER A 42 13.57 1.66 -5.69
N LEU A 43 13.53 1.60 -7.02
CA LEU A 43 12.35 1.94 -7.84
C LEU A 43 11.20 0.93 -7.73
N MET A 44 11.44 -0.26 -7.21
CA MET A 44 10.46 -1.33 -7.11
C MET A 44 9.40 -1.04 -6.04
N GLY A 45 9.79 -0.43 -4.92
CA GLY A 45 8.85 -0.07 -3.85
C GLY A 45 7.83 0.97 -4.29
N ASP A 46 8.30 2.00 -5.01
CA ASP A 46 7.45 3.04 -5.58
C ASP A 46 6.48 2.48 -6.64
N ALA A 47 7.01 1.63 -7.53
CA ALA A 47 6.21 1.00 -8.56
C ALA A 47 5.09 0.12 -8.02
N ILE A 48 5.36 -0.70 -7.00
CA ILE A 48 4.35 -1.57 -6.38
C ILE A 48 3.28 -0.72 -5.69
N SER A 49 3.67 0.32 -4.95
CA SER A 49 2.74 1.17 -4.20
C SER A 49 1.70 1.83 -5.10
N HIS A 50 2.12 2.27 -6.28
CA HIS A 50 1.22 2.87 -7.28
C HIS A 50 0.49 1.85 -8.16
N ALA A 51 1.06 0.66 -8.36
CA ALA A 51 0.40 -0.39 -9.12
C ALA A 51 -0.78 -1.05 -8.35
N VAL A 52 -0.84 -0.87 -7.03
CA VAL A 52 -1.95 -1.33 -6.18
C VAL A 52 -3.22 -0.46 -6.37
N LEU A 53 -3.06 0.82 -6.74
CA LEU A 53 -4.15 1.78 -6.93
C LEU A 53 -5.29 1.29 -7.85
N PRO A 54 -5.03 0.77 -9.07
CA PRO A 54 -6.09 0.21 -9.92
C PRO A 54 -6.87 -0.92 -9.26
N GLY A 55 -6.22 -1.77 -8.44
CA GLY A 55 -6.90 -2.87 -7.76
C GLY A 55 -7.88 -2.42 -6.68
N VAL A 56 -7.51 -1.38 -5.93
CA VAL A 56 -8.39 -0.75 -4.94
C VAL A 56 -9.57 -0.08 -5.65
N ALA A 57 -9.31 0.66 -6.74
CA ALA A 57 -10.35 1.30 -7.53
C ALA A 57 -11.32 0.29 -8.16
N LEU A 58 -10.80 -0.84 -8.67
CA LEU A 58 -11.63 -1.88 -9.27
C LEU A 58 -12.48 -2.60 -8.23
N SER A 59 -11.92 -2.88 -7.04
CA SER A 59 -12.66 -3.52 -5.95
C SER A 59 -13.76 -2.62 -5.42
N PHE A 60 -13.54 -1.30 -5.38
CA PHE A 60 -14.57 -0.31 -5.08
C PHE A 60 -15.75 -0.40 -6.06
N ILE A 61 -15.46 -0.41 -7.37
CA ILE A 61 -16.50 -0.48 -8.41
C ILE A 61 -17.29 -1.79 -8.33
N LEU A 62 -16.62 -2.89 -7.98
CA LEU A 62 -17.22 -4.22 -7.85
C LEU A 62 -17.90 -4.47 -6.49
N GLY A 63 -17.74 -3.57 -5.51
CA GLY A 63 -18.24 -3.76 -4.14
C GLY A 63 -17.53 -4.87 -3.36
N LEU A 64 -16.28 -5.18 -3.72
CA LEU A 64 -15.43 -6.17 -3.05
C LEU A 64 -14.51 -5.50 -2.00
N ASP A 65 -14.00 -6.30 -1.07
CA ASP A 65 -13.02 -5.82 -0.08
C ASP A 65 -11.76 -5.25 -0.75
N PHE A 66 -11.42 -4.02 -0.38
CA PHE A 66 -10.26 -3.28 -0.89
C PHE A 66 -8.94 -4.04 -0.69
N PHE A 67 -8.85 -4.78 0.42
CA PHE A 67 -7.67 -5.57 0.77
C PHE A 67 -7.37 -6.65 -0.28
N ILE A 68 -8.41 -7.31 -0.79
CA ILE A 68 -8.30 -8.36 -1.80
C ILE A 68 -7.84 -7.75 -3.12
N GLY A 69 -8.46 -6.64 -3.53
CA GLY A 69 -8.06 -5.88 -4.72
C GLY A 69 -6.60 -5.45 -4.69
N ALA A 70 -6.18 -4.92 -3.54
CA ALA A 70 -4.83 -4.42 -3.34
C ALA A 70 -3.79 -5.53 -3.47
N ILE A 71 -4.02 -6.67 -2.81
CA ILE A 71 -3.11 -7.82 -2.87
C ILE A 71 -3.03 -8.40 -4.28
N VAL A 72 -4.18 -8.59 -4.94
CA VAL A 72 -4.23 -9.20 -6.28
C VAL A 72 -3.48 -8.34 -7.29
N PHE A 73 -3.75 -7.03 -7.34
CA PHE A 73 -3.07 -6.14 -8.27
C PHE A 73 -1.60 -5.89 -7.92
N GLY A 74 -1.26 -5.80 -6.63
CA GLY A 74 0.13 -5.70 -6.18
C GLY A 74 0.96 -6.93 -6.59
N LEU A 75 0.40 -8.13 -6.41
CA LEU A 75 1.04 -9.38 -6.82
C LEU A 75 1.15 -9.49 -8.35
N LEU A 76 0.08 -9.14 -9.08
CA LEU A 76 0.11 -9.11 -10.54
C LEU A 76 1.19 -8.16 -11.06
N ALA A 77 1.29 -6.96 -10.50
CA ALA A 77 2.32 -5.99 -10.87
C ALA A 77 3.73 -6.54 -10.59
N ALA A 78 3.96 -7.13 -9.41
CA ALA A 78 5.24 -7.74 -9.07
C ALA A 78 5.62 -8.90 -10.02
N ILE A 79 4.66 -9.73 -10.40
CA ILE A 79 4.86 -10.83 -11.37
C ILE A 79 5.19 -10.27 -12.75
N ILE A 80 4.43 -9.27 -13.23
CA ILE A 80 4.66 -8.66 -14.55
C ILE A 80 6.05 -8.01 -14.60
N ILE A 81 6.44 -7.25 -13.57
CA ILE A 81 7.77 -6.64 -13.47
C ILE A 81 8.85 -7.72 -13.51
N THR A 82 8.69 -8.79 -12.74
CA THR A 82 9.66 -9.90 -12.67
C THR A 82 9.75 -10.65 -14.00
N TYR A 83 8.61 -10.88 -14.66
CA TYR A 83 8.53 -11.55 -15.95
C TYR A 83 9.20 -10.74 -17.05
N ILE A 84 8.91 -9.43 -17.13
CA ILE A 84 9.56 -8.53 -18.10
C ILE A 84 11.06 -8.46 -17.80
N LYS A 85 11.47 -8.35 -16.53
CA LYS A 85 12.89 -8.36 -16.14
C LYS A 85 13.61 -9.66 -16.55
N GLY A 86 12.93 -10.81 -16.51
CA GLY A 86 13.52 -12.12 -16.84
C GLY A 86 13.53 -12.45 -18.33
N ASN A 87 12.53 -12.00 -19.09
CA ASN A 87 12.35 -12.34 -20.50
C ASN A 87 12.89 -11.29 -21.48
N SER A 88 13.22 -10.08 -21.02
CA SER A 88 13.67 -8.99 -21.87
C SER A 88 15.11 -8.55 -21.58
N ILE A 89 15.82 -8.16 -22.64
CA ILE A 89 17.18 -7.59 -22.62
C ILE A 89 17.20 -6.14 -22.07
N ILE A 90 16.06 -5.66 -21.59
CA ILE A 90 15.82 -4.27 -21.22
C ILE A 90 16.25 -4.06 -19.77
N LYS A 91 16.79 -2.88 -19.46
CA LYS A 91 17.22 -2.51 -18.09
C LYS A 91 16.05 -2.70 -17.11
N SER A 92 16.34 -3.24 -15.92
CA SER A 92 15.34 -3.50 -14.86
C SER A 92 14.46 -2.28 -14.58
N ASP A 93 15.07 -1.10 -14.60
CA ASP A 93 14.41 0.17 -14.25
C ASP A 93 13.37 0.57 -15.31
N THR A 94 13.61 0.21 -16.57
CA THR A 94 12.68 0.47 -17.67
C THR A 94 11.47 -0.46 -17.59
N ALA A 95 11.66 -1.75 -17.27
CA ALA A 95 10.57 -2.69 -17.07
C ALA A 95 9.64 -2.26 -15.91
N ILE A 96 10.25 -1.81 -14.82
CA ILE A 96 9.55 -1.25 -13.66
C ILE A 96 8.75 0.00 -14.09
N GLY A 97 9.39 0.94 -14.79
CA GLY A 97 8.77 2.19 -15.23
C GLY A 97 7.59 2.00 -16.20
N ILE A 98 7.70 1.07 -17.15
CA ILE A 98 6.60 0.75 -18.09
C ILE A 98 5.41 0.19 -17.33
N THR A 99 5.64 -0.82 -16.47
CA THR A 99 4.57 -1.46 -15.72
C THR A 99 3.89 -0.47 -14.77
N PHE A 100 4.69 0.32 -14.04
CA PHE A 100 4.23 1.41 -13.19
C PHE A 100 3.32 2.38 -13.95
N SER A 101 3.79 2.92 -15.08
CA SER A 101 3.02 3.92 -15.83
C SER A 101 1.72 3.35 -16.39
N SER A 102 1.71 2.08 -16.82
CA SER A 102 0.50 1.42 -17.31
C SER A 102 -0.53 1.20 -16.20
N PHE A 103 -0.11 0.67 -15.06
CA PHE A 103 -1.01 0.42 -13.92
C PHE A 103 -1.53 1.72 -13.30
N LEU A 104 -0.67 2.73 -13.18
CA LEU A 104 -1.07 4.04 -12.66
C LEU A 104 -2.10 4.71 -13.59
N ALA A 105 -1.87 4.70 -14.91
CA ALA A 105 -2.82 5.23 -15.88
C ALA A 105 -4.17 4.49 -15.81
N LEU A 106 -4.13 3.16 -15.72
CA LEU A 106 -5.33 2.32 -15.59
C LEU A 106 -6.10 2.66 -14.31
N GLY A 107 -5.39 2.83 -13.18
CA GLY A 107 -6.00 3.21 -11.90
C GLY A 107 -6.68 4.58 -11.97
N ILE A 108 -6.02 5.58 -12.55
CA ILE A 108 -6.58 6.92 -12.72
C ILE A 108 -7.84 6.88 -13.60
N ILE A 109 -7.83 6.11 -14.69
CA ILE A 109 -8.99 5.94 -15.56
C ILE A 109 -10.15 5.31 -14.79
N LEU A 110 -9.92 4.24 -14.03
CA LEU A 110 -10.95 3.59 -13.21
C LEU A 110 -11.54 4.55 -12.17
N ILE A 111 -10.69 5.32 -11.49
CA ILE A 111 -11.13 6.32 -10.50
C ILE A 111 -11.99 7.40 -11.18
N SER A 112 -11.59 7.85 -12.37
CA SER A 112 -12.36 8.84 -13.14
C SER A 112 -13.74 8.34 -13.54
N VAL A 113 -13.85 7.05 -13.90
CA VAL A 113 -15.13 6.40 -14.25
C VAL A 113 -16.00 6.15 -13.02
N ALA A 114 -15.41 5.84 -11.87
CA ALA A 114 -16.14 5.53 -10.64
C ALA A 114 -16.96 6.70 -10.06
N LYS A 115 -16.71 7.95 -10.49
CA LYS A 115 -17.52 9.17 -10.28
C LYS A 115 -18.06 9.42 -8.85
N SER A 116 -17.42 8.85 -7.83
CA SER A 116 -17.72 9.03 -6.40
C SER A 116 -16.51 9.65 -5.70
N SER A 117 -16.14 10.86 -6.13
CA SER A 117 -14.88 11.51 -5.78
C SER A 117 -14.70 11.83 -4.29
N THR A 118 -15.75 11.77 -3.46
CA THR A 118 -15.67 12.19 -2.06
C THR A 118 -15.15 11.11 -1.11
N ASP A 119 -15.44 9.82 -1.34
CA ASP A 119 -14.92 8.73 -0.47
C ASP A 119 -13.60 8.12 -0.96
N LEU A 120 -13.36 8.16 -2.27
CA LEU A 120 -12.15 7.58 -2.87
C LEU A 120 -10.87 8.26 -2.38
N PHE A 121 -10.86 9.58 -2.16
CA PHE A 121 -9.67 10.26 -1.61
C PHE A 121 -9.36 9.82 -0.18
N HIS A 122 -10.38 9.60 0.66
CA HIS A 122 -10.17 9.11 2.02
C HIS A 122 -9.63 7.68 2.06
N ILE A 123 -10.00 6.85 1.08
CA ILE A 123 -9.49 5.49 0.93
C ILE A 123 -8.07 5.50 0.32
N LEU A 124 -7.82 6.37 -0.67
CA LEU A 124 -6.55 6.47 -1.39
C LEU A 124 -5.42 7.03 -0.51
N PHE A 125 -5.73 8.03 0.32
CA PHE A 125 -4.80 8.60 1.29
C PHE A 125 -4.76 7.82 2.61
N GLY A 126 -5.77 6.98 2.85
CA GLY A 126 -5.91 6.19 4.06
C GLY A 126 -6.33 7.02 5.27
N ASN A 127 -7.00 6.38 6.22
CA ASN A 127 -7.26 6.95 7.53
C ASN A 127 -6.71 6.03 8.61
N ILE A 128 -5.51 6.35 9.11
CA ILE A 128 -4.88 5.55 10.18
C ILE A 128 -5.70 5.56 11.48
N LEU A 129 -6.57 6.55 11.65
CA LEU A 129 -7.47 6.66 12.81
C LEU A 129 -8.68 5.73 12.69
N ALA A 130 -8.96 5.18 11.51
CA ALA A 130 -10.05 4.23 11.29
C ALA A 130 -9.62 2.76 11.39
N VAL A 131 -8.36 2.50 11.73
CA VAL A 131 -7.82 1.14 11.91
C VAL A 131 -8.58 0.43 13.04
N GLN A 132 -9.25 -0.67 12.70
CA GLN A 132 -9.92 -1.51 13.68
C GLN A 132 -8.93 -2.44 14.37
N ASP A 133 -9.33 -3.01 15.52
CA ASP A 133 -8.52 -3.96 16.27
C ASP A 133 -8.07 -5.14 15.40
N THR A 134 -8.95 -5.65 14.54
CA THR A 134 -8.67 -6.74 13.60
C THR A 134 -7.54 -6.38 12.63
N ASP A 135 -7.58 -5.17 12.05
CA ASP A 135 -6.56 -4.70 11.10
C ASP A 135 -5.19 -4.52 11.77
N MET A 136 -5.19 -4.09 13.03
CA MET A 136 -3.97 -3.99 13.85
C MET A 136 -3.34 -5.38 14.03
N PHE A 137 -4.12 -6.40 14.42
CA PHE A 137 -3.60 -7.76 14.59
C PHE A 137 -3.10 -8.37 13.28
N ILE A 138 -3.80 -8.13 12.16
CA ILE A 138 -3.35 -8.57 10.83
C ILE A 138 -2.02 -7.90 10.49
N THR A 139 -1.91 -6.59 10.68
CA THR A 139 -0.67 -5.84 10.41
C THR A 139 0.48 -6.32 11.27
N MET A 140 0.24 -6.62 12.55
CA MET A 140 1.25 -7.16 13.45
C MET A 140 1.68 -8.58 13.05
N GLY A 141 0.74 -9.44 12.69
CA GLY A 141 1.01 -10.80 12.23
C GLY A 141 1.82 -10.83 10.93
N VAL A 142 1.44 -10.01 9.96
CA VAL A 142 2.18 -9.86 8.69
C VAL A 142 3.54 -9.22 8.92
N GLY A 143 3.62 -8.18 9.74
CA GLY A 143 4.89 -7.51 10.08
C GLY A 143 5.89 -8.46 10.73
N ALA A 144 5.43 -9.30 11.66
CA ALA A 144 6.25 -10.32 12.30
C ALA A 144 6.67 -11.46 11.35
N ALA A 145 5.89 -11.74 10.30
CA ALA A 145 6.25 -12.74 9.29
C ALA A 145 7.29 -12.23 8.28
N ILE A 146 7.36 -10.91 8.07
CA ILE A 146 8.27 -10.27 7.11
C ILE A 146 9.65 -10.00 7.72
N LEU A 147 9.71 -9.57 8.98
CA LEU A 147 10.93 -9.31 9.74
C LEU A 147 11.65 -10.61 10.14
#